data_AF-A0A665UH90-F1
#
_entry.id   AF-A0A665UH90-F1
#
_cell.length_a   1.000
_cell.length_b   1.000
_cell.length_c   1.000
_cell.angle_alpha   90.00
_cell.angle_beta   90.00
_cell.angle_gamma   90.00
#
_symmetry.space_group_name_H-M   'P 1'
#
loop_
_entity.id
_entity.type
_entity.pdbx_description
1 polymer ?
#
loop_
_entity_poly.entity_id
_entity_poly.type
_entity_poly.pdbx_seq_one_letter_code
_entity_poly.pdbx_strand_id
1 'polypeptide(L)'
;MSRIDYSVWDHIEVSDDEDDTHPNIDTPSLFRWRHQARVERMEDFQKKGEELSKSLTECRRKLSEVQKKVQDLSISATDDGKAELGKAQAEEKKLKKEEREWEKKLDEHNREEKKMPWNVDTLSKDGFSKSIVNVKPESHEETEEEKEQKHKTFVEKYEKQIKHFGMLRRWDDSQKYLSDNPHLVCEETANYLVIMCIDLEVEEKHALMEQVAHQTIVMQFILELAKSLKVDPRGCFRQFFAKIKTADQQYQEAFNDELESFKERVRGRAKIRIEKAMKEYEEEERQKRLGPGGLDPVEVYESLPEEMQKCFDEKDIQMLQDVISKMDPTEAKAHMKRCIDSGLWVPNSKTDDGDEKEEDATYEEVKHEQEETKKE
;
A
#
# COMPACT_ATOMS: atom_id res chain seq x y z
N MET A 1 56.80 -0.02 0.50
CA MET A 1 55.34 0.18 0.51
C MET A 1 54.80 -0.58 1.70
N SER A 2 54.24 0.11 2.69
CA SER A 2 53.51 -0.57 3.77
C SER A 2 52.28 -1.22 3.12
N ARG A 3 52.30 -2.55 3.02
CA ARG A 3 51.22 -3.34 2.45
C ARG A 3 50.08 -3.32 3.48
N ILE A 4 48.85 -3.11 3.04
CA ILE A 4 47.67 -3.25 3.91
C ILE A 4 47.68 -4.68 4.45
N ASP A 5 47.60 -4.82 5.77
CA ASP A 5 47.74 -6.09 6.49
C ASP A 5 46.42 -6.48 7.14
N TYR A 6 45.92 -7.66 6.75
CA TYR A 6 44.69 -8.27 7.25
C TYR A 6 44.97 -9.56 8.03
N SER A 7 46.24 -9.85 8.33
CA SER A 7 46.69 -11.10 8.98
C SER A 7 46.09 -11.34 10.36
N VAL A 8 45.54 -10.29 10.99
CA VAL A 8 44.77 -10.42 12.23
C VAL A 8 43.58 -11.39 12.07
N TRP A 9 43.05 -11.58 10.86
CA TRP A 9 41.93 -12.47 10.58
C TRP A 9 42.32 -13.80 9.92
N ASP A 10 43.62 -14.12 9.82
CA ASP A 10 44.08 -15.35 9.17
C ASP A 10 43.69 -16.63 9.92
N HIS A 11 43.37 -16.53 11.21
CA HIS A 11 43.14 -17.67 12.10
C HIS A 11 41.76 -17.57 12.75
N ILE A 12 40.70 -17.79 11.97
CA ILE A 12 39.31 -17.85 12.45
C ILE A 12 38.86 -19.31 12.50
N GLU A 13 38.33 -19.74 13.64
CA GLU A 13 37.72 -21.05 13.84
C GLU A 13 36.19 -20.91 13.91
N VAL A 14 35.49 -21.54 12.96
CA VAL A 14 34.02 -21.63 12.91
C VAL A 14 33.64 -23.08 13.13
N SER A 15 32.95 -23.38 14.24
CA SER A 15 32.63 -24.76 14.61
C SER A 15 31.64 -25.45 13.66
N ASP A 16 30.80 -24.65 12.99
CA ASP A 16 29.77 -25.02 12.04
C ASP A 16 30.13 -24.64 10.58
N ASP A 17 31.43 -24.62 10.26
CA ASP A 17 31.92 -24.40 8.90
C ASP A 17 31.43 -25.50 7.94
N GLU A 18 30.50 -25.13 7.06
CA GLU A 18 29.88 -26.03 6.07
C GLU A 18 30.77 -26.37 4.88
N ASP A 19 31.87 -25.63 4.68
CA ASP A 19 32.86 -25.90 3.64
C ASP A 19 33.89 -26.95 4.10
N ASP A 20 34.18 -27.06 5.41
CA ASP A 20 35.06 -28.08 5.99
C ASP A 20 34.29 -29.34 6.41
N THR A 21 33.79 -30.07 5.41
CA THR A 21 33.02 -31.30 5.57
C THR A 21 33.65 -32.49 4.86
N HIS A 22 33.16 -33.69 5.17
CA HIS A 22 33.63 -34.92 4.52
C HIS A 22 32.43 -35.79 4.15
N PRO A 23 32.35 -36.35 2.91
CA PRO A 23 31.18 -37.13 2.45
C PRO A 23 30.80 -38.34 3.34
N ASN A 24 31.75 -38.84 4.14
CA ASN A 24 31.53 -39.96 5.04
C ASN A 24 31.31 -39.57 6.51
N ILE A 25 31.26 -38.29 6.83
CA ILE A 25 31.05 -37.80 8.20
C ILE A 25 29.73 -37.04 8.27
N ASP A 26 28.93 -37.36 9.28
CA ASP A 26 27.68 -36.68 9.55
C ASP A 26 27.94 -35.26 10.10
N THR A 27 27.62 -34.24 9.29
CA THR A 27 27.96 -32.84 9.60
C THR A 27 27.26 -32.29 10.84
N PRO A 28 25.98 -32.59 11.15
CA PRO A 28 25.32 -32.07 12.35
C PRO A 28 25.90 -32.62 13.67
N SER A 29 26.45 -33.84 13.67
CA SER A 29 27.18 -34.37 14.83
C SER A 29 28.61 -33.85 14.88
N LEU A 30 29.27 -33.69 13.73
CA LEU A 30 30.60 -33.08 13.63
C LEU A 30 30.64 -31.65 14.17
N PHE A 31 29.68 -30.79 13.80
CA PHE A 31 29.64 -29.39 14.27
C PHE A 31 29.44 -29.28 15.78
N ARG A 32 28.57 -30.12 16.34
CA ARG A 32 28.39 -30.22 17.80
C ARG A 32 29.66 -30.71 18.49
N TRP A 33 30.34 -31.67 17.90
CA TRP A 33 31.62 -32.17 18.42
C TRP A 33 32.72 -31.09 18.34
N ARG A 34 32.86 -30.37 17.23
CA ARG A 34 33.79 -29.24 17.08
C ARG A 34 33.50 -28.14 18.11
N HIS A 35 32.23 -27.80 18.31
CA HIS A 35 31.80 -26.86 19.35
C HIS A 35 32.23 -27.33 20.75
N GLN A 36 31.92 -28.59 21.10
CA GLN A 36 32.29 -29.16 22.39
C GLN A 36 33.81 -29.16 22.61
N ALA A 37 34.58 -29.60 21.61
CA ALA A 37 36.04 -29.59 21.66
C ALA A 37 36.60 -28.18 21.85
N ARG A 38 35.99 -27.17 21.21
CA ARG A 38 36.38 -25.77 21.38
C ARG A 38 36.11 -25.28 22.80
N VAL A 39 34.91 -25.55 23.34
CA VAL A 39 34.56 -25.18 24.72
C VAL A 39 35.50 -25.83 25.72
N GLU A 40 35.79 -27.12 25.59
CA GLU A 40 36.73 -27.85 26.44
C GLU A 40 38.15 -27.26 26.36
N ARG A 41 38.65 -26.96 25.15
CA ARG A 41 39.97 -26.32 24.98
C ARG A 41 40.04 -24.95 25.66
N MET A 42 38.98 -24.14 25.57
CA MET A 42 38.93 -22.83 26.23
C MET A 42 38.85 -22.96 27.75
N GLU A 43 38.05 -23.89 28.27
CA GLU A 43 37.95 -24.16 29.71
C GLU A 43 39.30 -24.60 30.29
N ASP A 44 39.98 -25.54 29.63
CA ASP A 44 41.30 -26.01 30.07
C ASP A 44 42.35 -24.90 29.99
N PHE A 45 42.31 -24.07 28.95
CA PHE A 45 43.20 -22.93 28.81
C PHE A 45 42.98 -21.90 29.93
N GLN A 46 41.72 -21.63 30.29
CA GLN A 46 41.36 -20.73 31.37
C GLN A 46 41.78 -21.28 32.73
N LYS A 47 41.51 -22.56 33.02
CA LYS A 47 41.95 -23.23 34.27
C LYS A 47 43.47 -23.15 34.45
N LYS A 48 44.25 -23.41 33.39
CA LYS A 48 45.71 -23.28 33.43
C LYS A 48 46.15 -21.85 33.76
N GLY A 49 45.54 -20.85 33.11
CA GLY A 49 45.83 -19.43 33.39
C GLY A 49 45.55 -19.06 34.86
N GLU A 50 44.43 -19.52 35.40
CA GLU A 50 44.09 -19.31 36.81
C GLU A 50 45.06 -19.98 37.78
N GLU A 51 45.45 -21.23 37.52
CA GLU A 51 46.42 -21.97 38.35
C GLU A 51 47.80 -21.31 38.34
N LEU A 52 48.26 -20.83 37.18
CA LEU A 52 49.50 -20.07 37.04
C LEU A 52 49.44 -18.76 37.84
N SER A 53 48.32 -18.02 37.73
CA SER A 53 48.11 -16.76 38.46
C SER A 53 48.06 -16.97 39.98
N LYS A 54 47.35 -18.01 40.44
CA LYS A 54 47.30 -18.41 41.86
C LYS A 54 48.69 -18.78 42.38
N SER A 55 49.42 -19.62 41.65
CA SER A 55 50.77 -20.07 42.02
C SER A 55 51.77 -18.91 42.08
N LEU A 56 51.71 -17.98 41.11
CA LEU A 56 52.50 -16.75 41.10
C LEU A 56 52.20 -15.88 42.33
N THR A 57 50.92 -15.68 42.64
CA THR A 57 50.47 -14.87 43.78
C THR A 57 50.92 -15.47 45.11
N GLU A 58 50.82 -16.79 45.26
CA GLU A 58 51.35 -17.50 46.44
C GLU A 58 52.87 -17.41 46.56
N CYS A 59 53.59 -17.55 45.45
CA CYS A 59 55.04 -17.42 45.42
C CYS A 59 55.48 -16.01 45.82
N ARG A 60 54.83 -14.98 45.28
CA ARG A 60 55.04 -13.57 45.65
C ARG A 60 54.75 -13.30 47.13
N ARG A 61 53.68 -13.89 47.68
CA ARG A 61 53.37 -13.77 49.12
C ARG A 61 54.48 -14.38 49.98
N LYS A 62 54.89 -15.61 49.68
CA LYS A 62 55.99 -16.31 50.40
C LYS A 62 57.30 -15.53 50.29
N LEU A 63 57.62 -15.03 49.11
CA LEU A 63 58.81 -14.20 48.88
C LEU A 63 58.79 -12.92 49.72
N SER A 64 57.65 -12.23 49.79
CA SER A 64 57.49 -11.03 50.63
C SER A 64 57.68 -11.35 52.13
N GLU A 65 57.14 -12.47 52.60
CA GLU A 65 57.30 -12.92 53.99
C GLU A 65 58.76 -13.25 54.33
N VAL A 66 59.46 -13.95 53.43
CA VAL A 66 60.89 -14.28 53.62
C VAL A 66 61.75 -13.02 53.52
N GLN A 67 61.45 -12.08 52.63
CA GLN A 67 62.14 -10.79 52.55
C GLN A 67 62.03 -9.98 53.84
N LYS A 68 60.83 -9.93 54.44
CA LYS A 68 60.64 -9.31 55.76
C LYS A 68 61.47 -10.01 56.83
N LYS A 69 61.47 -11.35 56.88
CA LYS A 69 62.30 -12.13 57.81
C LYS A 69 63.80 -11.88 57.62
N VAL A 70 64.29 -11.78 56.38
CA VAL A 70 65.69 -11.44 56.08
C VAL A 70 66.02 -10.03 56.57
N GLN A 71 65.11 -9.07 56.39
CA GLN A 71 65.30 -7.70 56.88
C GLN A 71 65.34 -7.64 58.42
N ASP A 72 64.43 -8.34 59.10
CA ASP A 72 64.36 -8.40 60.57
C ASP A 72 65.61 -9.09 61.17
N LEU A 73 66.01 -10.24 60.61
CA LEU A 73 67.20 -10.99 61.04
C LEU A 73 68.52 -10.25 60.74
N SER A 74 68.55 -9.39 59.72
CA SER A 74 69.69 -8.53 59.42
C SER A 74 69.90 -7.43 60.48
N ILE A 75 68.86 -7.06 61.22
CA ILE A 75 68.90 -6.02 62.25
C ILE A 75 69.27 -6.63 63.62
N SER A 76 68.94 -7.90 63.87
CA SER A 76 69.29 -8.62 65.12
C SER A 76 70.71 -9.21 65.08
N ALA A 77 71.67 -8.61 65.78
CA ALA A 77 73.07 -9.04 65.81
C ALA A 77 73.36 -10.13 66.87
N THR A 78 72.87 -11.36 66.67
CA THR A 78 73.23 -12.55 67.48
C THR A 78 73.98 -13.58 66.61
N ASP A 79 74.90 -14.36 67.19
CA ASP A 79 75.68 -15.36 66.43
C ASP A 79 74.82 -16.54 65.91
N ASP A 80 73.73 -16.90 66.60
CA ASP A 80 72.69 -17.82 66.07
C ASP A 80 71.89 -17.20 64.91
N GLY A 81 71.69 -15.87 64.93
CA GLY A 81 70.98 -15.12 63.89
C GLY A 81 71.70 -15.10 62.55
N LYS A 82 73.04 -15.20 62.53
CA LYS A 82 73.81 -15.28 61.26
C LYS A 82 73.56 -16.59 60.50
N ALA A 83 73.40 -17.70 61.21
CA ALA A 83 73.11 -19.00 60.58
C ALA A 83 71.67 -19.05 60.04
N GLU A 84 70.71 -18.50 60.79
CA GLU A 84 69.31 -18.32 60.37
C GLU A 84 69.19 -17.35 59.17
N LEU A 85 69.93 -16.24 59.18
CA LEU A 85 69.99 -15.28 58.08
C LEU A 85 70.52 -15.93 56.79
N GLY A 86 71.57 -16.75 56.87
CA GLY A 86 72.09 -17.49 55.71
C GLY A 86 71.07 -18.46 55.11
N LYS A 87 70.26 -19.12 55.95
CA LYS A 87 69.16 -19.99 55.51
C LYS A 87 68.04 -19.18 54.86
N ALA A 88 67.61 -18.08 55.49
CA ALA A 88 66.56 -17.21 54.97
C ALA A 88 66.95 -16.53 53.64
N GLN A 89 68.20 -16.09 53.48
CA GLN A 89 68.71 -15.57 52.20
C GLN A 89 68.80 -16.64 51.11
N ALA A 90 69.12 -17.89 51.47
CA ALA A 90 69.10 -19.00 50.53
C ALA A 90 67.66 -19.34 50.09
N GLU A 91 66.71 -19.29 51.02
CA GLU A 91 65.27 -19.44 50.76
C GLU A 91 64.71 -18.30 49.90
N GLU A 92 65.09 -17.05 50.16
CA GLU A 92 64.73 -15.88 49.35
C GLU A 92 65.24 -16.06 47.90
N LYS A 93 66.50 -16.47 47.73
CA LYS A 93 67.07 -16.74 46.40
C LYS A 93 66.36 -17.88 45.66
N LYS A 94 65.85 -18.89 46.38
CA LYS A 94 65.06 -19.98 45.79
C LYS A 94 63.68 -19.47 45.35
N LEU A 95 62.94 -18.81 46.25
CA LEU A 95 61.62 -18.26 45.95
C LEU A 95 61.67 -17.22 44.82
N LYS A 96 62.76 -16.43 44.72
CA LYS A 96 62.96 -15.47 43.62
C LYS A 96 63.23 -16.14 42.27
N LYS A 97 63.80 -17.35 42.28
CA LYS A 97 63.92 -18.17 41.05
C LYS A 97 62.57 -18.76 40.67
N GLU A 98 61.82 -19.28 41.64
CA GLU A 98 60.48 -19.81 41.42
C GLU A 98 59.51 -18.74 40.90
N GLU A 99 59.55 -17.52 41.44
CA GLU A 99 58.75 -16.39 40.94
C GLU A 99 59.05 -16.11 39.46
N ARG A 100 60.34 -16.02 39.10
CA ARG A 100 60.76 -15.81 37.70
C ARG A 100 60.35 -16.96 36.78
N GLU A 101 60.30 -18.19 37.29
CA GLU A 101 59.81 -19.34 36.52
C GLU A 101 58.30 -19.27 36.31
N TRP A 102 57.54 -18.85 37.33
CA TRP A 102 56.10 -18.61 37.21
C TRP A 102 55.77 -17.44 36.28
N GLU A 103 56.53 -16.35 36.33
CA GLU A 103 56.38 -15.21 35.40
C GLU A 103 56.61 -15.65 33.96
N LYS A 104 57.66 -16.45 33.69
CA LYS A 104 57.91 -17.00 32.36
C LYS A 104 56.78 -17.89 31.87
N LYS A 105 56.19 -18.71 32.76
CA LYS A 105 55.04 -19.57 32.41
C LYS A 105 53.80 -18.75 32.10
N LEU A 106 53.57 -17.65 32.83
CA LEU A 106 52.45 -16.74 32.57
C LEU A 106 52.65 -15.96 31.26
N ASP A 107 53.87 -15.51 30.97
CA ASP A 107 54.20 -14.87 29.71
C ASP A 107 54.03 -15.81 28.51
N GLU A 108 54.35 -17.10 28.67
CA GLU A 108 54.11 -18.11 27.63
C GLU A 108 52.62 -18.36 27.43
N HIS A 109 51.83 -18.44 28.52
CA HIS A 109 50.36 -18.53 28.45
C HIS A 109 49.75 -17.33 27.72
N ASN A 110 50.19 -16.11 28.01
CA ASN A 110 49.76 -14.89 27.30
C ASN A 110 50.15 -14.90 25.80
N ARG A 111 51.25 -15.56 25.43
CA ARG A 111 51.64 -15.74 24.02
C ARG A 111 50.78 -16.78 23.32
N GLU A 112 50.41 -17.84 24.02
CA GLU A 112 49.45 -18.84 23.52
C GLU A 112 48.07 -18.21 23.32
N GLU A 113 47.63 -17.32 24.22
CA GLU A 113 46.37 -16.58 24.09
C GLU A 113 46.32 -15.78 22.78
N LYS A 114 47.41 -15.07 22.43
CA LYS A 114 47.50 -14.30 21.18
C LYS A 114 47.51 -15.17 19.91
N LYS A 115 47.83 -16.46 20.03
CA LYS A 115 47.83 -17.42 18.93
C LYS A 115 46.51 -18.20 18.86
N MET A 116 45.62 -18.04 19.84
CA MET A 116 44.35 -18.75 19.83
C MET A 116 43.53 -18.33 18.61
N PRO A 117 42.83 -19.28 17.97
CA PRO A 117 41.93 -18.97 16.88
C PRO A 117 40.81 -18.04 17.33
N TRP A 118 40.51 -17.07 16.49
CA TRP A 118 39.36 -16.21 16.63
C TRP A 118 38.07 -17.02 16.44
N ASN A 119 37.18 -16.94 17.41
CA ASN A 119 35.84 -17.52 17.39
C ASN A 119 34.81 -16.49 17.89
N VAL A 120 33.53 -16.87 17.88
CA VAL A 120 32.40 -16.00 18.27
C VAL A 120 32.56 -15.36 19.67
N ASP A 121 33.26 -16.02 20.59
CA ASP A 121 33.45 -15.55 21.98
C ASP A 121 34.65 -14.59 22.13
N THR A 122 35.59 -14.64 21.18
CA THR A 122 36.82 -13.81 21.19
C THR A 122 36.76 -12.64 20.20
N LEU A 123 36.03 -12.80 19.09
CA LEU A 123 35.95 -11.81 18.01
C LEU A 123 35.21 -10.55 18.43
N SER A 124 34.11 -10.72 19.15
CA SER A 124 33.24 -9.61 19.54
C SER A 124 32.43 -9.95 20.78
N LYS A 125 31.76 -8.95 21.33
CA LYS A 125 30.79 -9.08 22.42
C LYS A 125 29.48 -8.45 21.99
N ASP A 126 28.38 -8.86 22.60
CA ASP A 126 27.09 -8.20 22.37
C ASP A 126 27.17 -6.72 22.83
N GLY A 127 27.30 -5.83 21.85
CA GLY A 127 27.38 -4.39 22.08
C GLY A 127 26.00 -3.75 22.21
N PHE A 128 25.01 -4.26 21.48
CA PHE A 128 23.65 -3.75 21.46
C PHE A 128 22.69 -4.81 20.90
N SER A 129 21.69 -5.16 21.71
CA SER A 129 20.61 -6.05 21.31
C SER A 129 19.26 -5.42 21.62
N LYS A 130 18.45 -5.19 20.58
CA LYS A 130 17.09 -4.64 20.70
C LYS A 130 16.16 -5.38 19.75
N SER A 131 15.17 -6.05 20.32
CA SER A 131 14.05 -6.61 19.56
C SER A 131 12.89 -5.61 19.49
N ILE A 132 12.19 -5.61 18.35
CA ILE A 132 10.96 -4.85 18.17
C ILE A 132 9.95 -5.82 17.55
N VAL A 133 8.87 -6.09 18.26
CA VAL A 133 7.73 -6.85 17.73
C VAL A 133 6.70 -5.83 17.26
N ASN A 134 6.33 -5.89 15.98
CA ASN A 134 5.32 -5.01 15.41
C ASN A 134 3.90 -5.48 15.80
N VAL A 135 3.55 -5.31 17.07
CA VAL A 135 2.18 -5.53 17.55
C VAL A 135 1.31 -4.43 16.98
N LYS A 136 0.38 -4.79 16.09
CA LYS A 136 -0.51 -3.82 15.45
C LYS A 136 -1.42 -3.18 16.51
N PRO A 137 -1.68 -1.86 16.42
CA PRO A 137 -2.69 -1.21 17.24
C PRO A 137 -4.08 -1.78 16.93
N GLU A 138 -4.99 -1.71 17.91
CA GLU A 138 -6.39 -2.07 17.68
C GLU A 138 -6.98 -1.22 16.55
N SER A 139 -7.66 -1.86 15.60
CA SER A 139 -8.30 -1.19 14.49
C SER A 139 -9.51 -0.41 14.98
N HIS A 140 -9.42 0.92 14.98
CA HIS A 140 -10.59 1.78 15.13
C HIS A 140 -11.44 1.68 13.85
N GLU A 141 -12.76 1.57 13.99
CA GLU A 141 -13.67 1.64 12.84
C GLU A 141 -13.69 3.10 12.33
N GLU A 142 -13.14 3.33 11.13
CA GLU A 142 -13.15 4.64 10.47
C GLU A 142 -14.60 5.11 10.28
N THR A 143 -14.88 6.37 10.60
CA THR A 143 -16.18 7.00 10.36
C THR A 143 -16.45 7.19 8.85
N GLU A 144 -17.71 7.30 8.44
CA GLU A 144 -18.06 7.48 7.01
C GLU A 144 -17.46 8.77 6.41
N GLU A 145 -17.36 9.85 7.20
CA GLU A 145 -16.71 11.10 6.75
C GLU A 145 -15.21 10.91 6.49
N GLU A 146 -14.51 10.15 7.35
CA GLU A 146 -13.10 9.83 7.17
C GLU A 146 -12.87 8.95 5.93
N LYS A 147 -13.76 7.98 5.69
CA LYS A 147 -13.73 7.15 4.47
C LYS A 147 -13.92 7.98 3.21
N GLU A 148 -14.83 8.97 3.22
CA GLU A 148 -15.05 9.82 2.06
C GLU A 148 -13.85 10.74 1.79
N GLN A 149 -13.26 11.34 2.82
CA GLN A 149 -12.04 12.15 2.68
C GLN A 149 -10.86 11.32 2.17
N LYS A 150 -10.69 10.12 2.73
CA LYS A 150 -9.69 9.15 2.28
C LYS A 150 -9.93 8.75 0.83
N HIS A 151 -11.17 8.51 0.43
CA HIS A 151 -11.53 8.19 -0.96
C HIS A 151 -11.13 9.32 -1.91
N LYS A 152 -11.51 10.57 -1.62
CA LYS A 152 -11.16 11.74 -2.47
C LYS A 152 -9.65 11.88 -2.63
N THR A 153 -8.92 11.94 -1.51
CA THR A 153 -7.46 12.11 -1.53
C THR A 153 -6.71 10.92 -2.16
N PHE A 154 -7.19 9.70 -1.93
CA PHE A 154 -6.62 8.49 -2.51
C PHE A 154 -6.80 8.46 -4.03
N VAL A 155 -8.01 8.73 -4.51
CA VAL A 155 -8.33 8.76 -5.93
C VAL A 155 -7.52 9.83 -6.62
N GLU A 156 -7.48 11.07 -6.09
CA GLU A 156 -6.67 12.15 -6.66
C GLU A 156 -5.19 11.78 -6.77
N LYS A 157 -4.64 11.11 -5.75
CA LYS A 157 -3.22 10.74 -5.72
C LYS A 157 -2.88 9.60 -6.68
N TYR A 158 -3.76 8.60 -6.80
CA TYR A 158 -3.46 7.36 -7.51
C TYR A 158 -4.30 7.13 -8.77
N GLU A 159 -5.02 8.15 -9.23
CA GLU A 159 -5.93 8.09 -10.38
C GLU A 159 -5.31 7.39 -11.60
N LYS A 160 -4.10 7.82 -11.99
CA LYS A 160 -3.38 7.26 -13.15
C LYS A 160 -3.05 5.78 -12.97
N GLN A 161 -2.74 5.38 -11.74
CA GLN A 161 -2.40 3.99 -11.43
C GLN A 161 -3.64 3.11 -11.41
N ILE A 162 -4.76 3.63 -10.87
CA ILE A 162 -6.05 2.95 -10.89
C ILE A 162 -6.51 2.74 -12.34
N LYS A 163 -6.46 3.79 -13.17
CA LYS A 163 -6.77 3.70 -14.60
C LYS A 163 -5.87 2.69 -15.30
N HIS A 164 -4.56 2.70 -15.02
CA HIS A 164 -3.64 1.72 -15.60
C HIS A 164 -4.02 0.28 -15.25
N PHE A 165 -4.32 0.01 -13.97
CA PHE A 165 -4.82 -1.30 -13.56
C PHE A 165 -6.10 -1.68 -14.29
N GLY A 166 -7.05 -0.76 -14.42
CA GLY A 166 -8.31 -0.96 -15.15
C GLY A 166 -8.14 -1.34 -16.63
N MET A 167 -7.03 -0.94 -17.25
CA MET A 167 -6.73 -1.25 -18.65
C MET A 167 -6.01 -2.60 -18.85
N LEU A 168 -5.56 -3.26 -17.78
CA LEU A 168 -4.90 -4.57 -17.87
C LEU A 168 -5.91 -5.69 -18.18
N ARG A 169 -5.43 -6.82 -18.71
CA ARG A 169 -6.25 -8.03 -18.91
C ARG A 169 -5.62 -9.29 -18.35
N ARG A 170 -4.35 -9.50 -18.69
CA ARG A 170 -3.65 -10.74 -18.37
C ARG A 170 -3.46 -10.86 -16.87
N TRP A 171 -3.73 -12.06 -16.35
CA TRP A 171 -3.62 -12.36 -14.93
C TRP A 171 -2.23 -12.07 -14.35
N ASP A 172 -1.17 -12.41 -15.10
CA ASP A 172 0.21 -12.15 -14.69
C ASP A 172 0.52 -10.65 -14.59
N ASP A 173 0.04 -9.87 -15.56
CA ASP A 173 0.26 -8.42 -15.61
C ASP A 173 -0.49 -7.73 -14.47
N SER A 174 -1.78 -8.07 -14.25
CA SER A 174 -2.57 -7.55 -13.13
C SER A 174 -1.95 -7.92 -11.78
N GLN A 175 -1.49 -9.17 -11.61
CA GLN A 175 -0.86 -9.62 -10.36
C GLN A 175 0.48 -8.92 -10.11
N LYS A 176 1.30 -8.74 -11.15
CA LYS A 176 2.57 -8.01 -11.06
C LYS A 176 2.32 -6.55 -10.73
N TYR A 177 1.39 -5.90 -11.42
CA TYR A 177 1.08 -4.50 -11.21
C TYR A 177 0.59 -4.20 -9.78
N LEU A 178 -0.28 -5.06 -9.22
CA LEU A 178 -0.71 -4.97 -7.82
C LEU A 178 0.39 -5.35 -6.82
N SER A 179 1.39 -6.14 -7.24
CA SER A 179 2.58 -6.40 -6.42
C SER A 179 3.49 -5.20 -6.33
N ASP A 180 3.65 -4.46 -7.44
CA ASP A 180 4.42 -3.22 -7.50
C ASP A 180 3.67 -2.06 -6.84
N ASN A 181 2.32 -2.11 -6.83
CA ASN A 181 1.45 -1.10 -6.24
C ASN A 181 0.42 -1.70 -5.25
N PRO A 182 0.84 -2.23 -4.08
CA PRO A 182 -0.07 -2.90 -3.15
C PRO A 182 -1.14 -1.98 -2.54
N HIS A 183 -0.89 -0.67 -2.49
CA HIS A 183 -1.85 0.30 -1.96
C HIS A 183 -3.13 0.40 -2.79
N LEU A 184 -3.10 -0.01 -4.06
CA LEU A 184 -4.28 -0.06 -4.94
C LEU A 184 -5.26 -1.17 -4.57
N VAL A 185 -4.83 -2.16 -3.78
CA VAL A 185 -5.70 -3.25 -3.34
C VAL A 185 -6.55 -2.79 -2.15
N CYS A 186 -7.62 -2.06 -2.45
CA CYS A 186 -8.56 -1.49 -1.47
C CYS A 186 -9.94 -1.20 -2.10
N GLU A 187 -10.93 -0.87 -1.26
CA GLU A 187 -12.31 -0.62 -1.70
C GLU A 187 -12.42 0.65 -2.55
N GLU A 188 -11.60 1.66 -2.27
CA GLU A 188 -11.59 2.93 -3.00
C GLU A 188 -11.26 2.75 -4.48
N THR A 189 -10.30 1.87 -4.79
CA THR A 189 -9.96 1.51 -6.16
C THR A 189 -11.13 0.84 -6.87
N ALA A 190 -11.80 -0.12 -6.22
CA ALA A 190 -12.98 -0.77 -6.79
C ALA A 190 -14.11 0.23 -7.08
N ASN A 191 -14.39 1.12 -6.13
CA ASN A 191 -15.43 2.15 -6.27
C ASN A 191 -15.13 3.11 -7.42
N TYR A 192 -13.88 3.55 -7.55
CA TYR A 192 -13.47 4.41 -8.65
C TYR A 192 -13.63 3.73 -10.01
N LEU A 193 -13.22 2.46 -10.12
CA LEU A 193 -13.36 1.71 -11.38
C LEU A 193 -14.83 1.50 -11.77
N VAL A 194 -15.73 1.31 -10.80
CA VAL A 194 -17.18 1.25 -11.07
C VAL A 194 -17.69 2.56 -11.67
N ILE A 195 -17.31 3.71 -11.10
CA ILE A 195 -17.70 5.03 -11.62
C ILE A 195 -17.14 5.23 -13.03
N MET A 196 -15.87 4.88 -13.23
CA MET A 196 -15.22 4.94 -14.54
C MET A 196 -15.94 4.08 -15.58
N CYS A 197 -16.43 2.88 -15.23
CA CYS A 197 -17.25 2.08 -16.14
C CYS A 197 -18.54 2.80 -16.57
N ILE A 198 -19.21 3.49 -15.65
CA ILE A 198 -20.45 4.25 -15.95
C ILE A 198 -20.14 5.43 -16.84
N ASP A 199 -19.08 6.19 -16.54
CA ASP A 199 -18.66 7.34 -17.37
C ASP A 199 -18.32 6.90 -18.79
N LEU A 200 -17.56 5.81 -18.95
CA LEU A 200 -17.21 5.26 -20.26
C LEU A 200 -18.44 4.79 -21.05
N GLU A 201 -19.45 4.25 -20.38
CA GLU A 201 -20.69 3.82 -21.03
C GLU A 201 -21.52 5.03 -21.49
N VAL A 202 -21.56 6.11 -20.70
CA VAL A 202 -22.21 7.37 -21.08
C VAL A 202 -21.46 8.04 -22.25
N GLU A 203 -20.14 7.92 -22.30
CA GLU A 203 -19.29 8.40 -23.42
C GLU A 203 -19.29 7.48 -24.65
N GLU A 204 -20.16 6.46 -24.71
CA GLU A 204 -20.26 5.47 -25.81
C GLU A 204 -18.98 4.64 -26.05
N LYS A 205 -18.06 4.58 -25.07
CA LYS A 205 -16.80 3.82 -25.15
C LYS A 205 -16.98 2.39 -24.63
N HIS A 206 -17.93 1.66 -25.21
CA HIS A 206 -18.35 0.32 -24.74
C HIS A 206 -17.21 -0.69 -24.64
N ALA A 207 -16.32 -0.75 -25.62
CA ALA A 207 -15.20 -1.70 -25.62
C ALA A 207 -14.23 -1.47 -24.45
N LEU A 208 -13.98 -0.20 -24.11
CA LEU A 208 -13.12 0.15 -22.98
C LEU A 208 -13.85 -0.08 -21.65
N MET A 209 -15.16 0.19 -21.58
CA MET A 209 -15.99 -0.14 -20.42
C MET A 209 -15.91 -1.62 -20.07
N GLU A 210 -16.02 -2.53 -21.06
CA GLU A 210 -15.95 -3.96 -20.81
C GLU A 210 -14.57 -4.42 -20.30
N GLN A 211 -13.51 -3.78 -20.77
CA GLN A 211 -12.15 -4.03 -20.31
C GLN A 211 -11.97 -3.60 -18.85
N VAL A 212 -12.43 -2.39 -18.51
CA VAL A 212 -12.36 -1.87 -17.14
C VAL A 212 -13.26 -2.68 -16.20
N ALA A 213 -14.46 -3.06 -16.66
CA ALA A 213 -15.40 -3.90 -15.91
C ALA A 213 -14.77 -5.22 -15.48
N HIS A 214 -13.98 -5.87 -16.34
CA HIS A 214 -13.24 -7.07 -15.97
C HIS A 214 -12.32 -6.82 -14.77
N GLN A 215 -11.50 -5.77 -14.81
CA GLN A 215 -10.58 -5.46 -13.71
C GLN A 215 -11.31 -4.98 -12.44
N THR A 216 -12.48 -4.36 -12.59
CA THR A 216 -13.37 -4.03 -11.46
C THR A 216 -13.79 -5.30 -10.71
N ILE A 217 -14.25 -6.33 -11.43
CA ILE A 217 -14.63 -7.61 -10.82
C ILE A 217 -13.43 -8.33 -10.22
N VAL A 218 -12.26 -8.27 -10.85
CA VAL A 218 -11.01 -8.77 -10.25
C VAL A 218 -10.75 -8.14 -8.89
N MET A 219 -10.85 -6.81 -8.77
CA MET A 219 -10.65 -6.14 -7.49
C MET A 219 -11.73 -6.53 -6.47
N GLN A 220 -13.00 -6.61 -6.88
CA GLN A 220 -14.10 -7.01 -6.01
C GLN A 220 -13.91 -8.43 -5.46
N PHE A 221 -13.51 -9.40 -6.29
CA PHE A 221 -13.25 -10.77 -5.85
C PHE A 221 -12.04 -10.86 -4.90
N ILE A 222 -11.02 -10.03 -5.11
CA ILE A 222 -9.89 -9.93 -4.17
C ILE A 222 -10.39 -9.44 -2.80
N LEU A 223 -11.21 -8.40 -2.77
CA LEU A 223 -11.78 -7.84 -1.55
C LEU A 223 -12.74 -8.81 -0.85
N GLU A 224 -13.55 -9.54 -1.62
CA GLU A 224 -14.45 -10.57 -1.11
C GLU A 224 -13.67 -11.73 -0.50
N LEU A 225 -12.65 -12.24 -1.18
CA LEU A 225 -11.77 -13.28 -0.65
C LEU A 225 -11.11 -12.83 0.67
N ALA A 226 -10.68 -11.57 0.75
CA ALA A 226 -10.08 -10.99 1.95
C ALA A 226 -11.08 -10.95 3.12
N LYS A 227 -12.33 -10.54 2.85
CA LYS A 227 -13.43 -10.54 3.82
C LYS A 227 -13.74 -11.96 4.31
N SER A 228 -13.83 -12.94 3.42
CA SER A 228 -14.05 -14.35 3.78
C SER A 228 -12.93 -14.91 4.67
N LEU A 229 -11.68 -14.55 4.36
CA LEU A 229 -10.50 -15.01 5.11
C LEU A 229 -10.21 -14.18 6.37
N LYS A 230 -10.90 -13.05 6.58
CA LYS A 230 -10.67 -12.08 7.66
C LYS A 230 -9.22 -11.59 7.70
N VAL A 231 -8.64 -11.33 6.53
CA VAL A 231 -7.28 -10.81 6.37
C VAL A 231 -7.31 -9.52 5.56
N ASP A 232 -6.25 -8.72 5.69
CA ASP A 232 -6.07 -7.54 4.84
C ASP A 232 -5.95 -7.98 3.36
N PRO A 233 -6.70 -7.35 2.43
CA PRO A 233 -6.70 -7.75 1.02
C PRO A 233 -5.31 -7.65 0.36
N ARG A 234 -4.46 -6.75 0.83
CA ARG A 234 -3.06 -6.60 0.37
C ARG A 234 -2.21 -7.82 0.73
N GLY A 235 -2.61 -8.57 1.76
CA GLY A 235 -1.95 -9.81 2.18
C GLY A 235 -2.37 -11.04 1.37
N CYS A 236 -3.56 -11.03 0.73
CA CYS A 236 -4.12 -12.23 0.10
C CYS A 236 -4.43 -12.11 -1.40
N PHE A 237 -4.30 -10.94 -2.03
CA PHE A 237 -4.63 -10.77 -3.46
C PHE A 237 -3.90 -11.75 -4.39
N ARG A 238 -2.66 -12.16 -4.06
CA ARG A 238 -1.91 -13.16 -4.85
C ARG A 238 -2.58 -14.53 -4.84
N GLN A 239 -3.28 -14.87 -3.76
CA GLN A 239 -4.02 -16.14 -3.66
C GLN A 239 -5.22 -16.15 -4.59
N PHE A 240 -5.88 -15.01 -4.80
CA PHE A 240 -6.93 -14.89 -5.82
C PHE A 240 -6.37 -15.24 -7.21
N PHE A 241 -5.24 -14.63 -7.61
CA PHE A 241 -4.62 -14.93 -8.91
C PHE A 241 -4.12 -16.38 -9.03
N ALA A 242 -3.65 -16.98 -7.93
CA ALA A 242 -3.31 -18.40 -7.92
C ALA A 242 -4.56 -19.26 -8.16
N LYS A 243 -5.65 -18.96 -7.44
CA LYS A 243 -6.92 -19.69 -7.58
C LYS A 243 -7.54 -19.55 -8.96
N ILE A 244 -7.67 -18.34 -9.51
CA ILE A 244 -8.32 -18.12 -10.81
C ILE A 244 -7.56 -18.80 -11.97
N LYS A 245 -6.23 -18.93 -11.87
CA LYS A 245 -5.40 -19.61 -12.89
C LYS A 245 -5.52 -21.12 -12.85
N THR A 246 -5.77 -21.70 -11.68
CA THR A 246 -5.91 -23.15 -11.49
C THR A 246 -7.35 -23.57 -11.20
N ALA A 247 -8.30 -22.65 -11.39
CA ALA A 247 -9.69 -22.83 -11.04
C ALA A 247 -10.38 -23.79 -12.01
N ASP A 248 -11.25 -24.63 -11.46
CA ASP A 248 -12.18 -25.45 -12.23
C ASP A 248 -13.12 -24.57 -13.07
N GLN A 249 -13.61 -25.13 -14.17
CA GLN A 249 -14.52 -24.48 -15.13
C GLN A 249 -15.67 -23.75 -14.42
N GLN A 250 -16.26 -24.35 -13.38
CA GLN A 250 -17.38 -23.78 -12.63
C GLN A 250 -17.05 -22.43 -11.96
N TYR A 251 -15.81 -22.26 -11.46
CA TYR A 251 -15.40 -21.01 -10.82
C TYR A 251 -15.13 -19.91 -11.85
N GLN A 252 -14.63 -20.28 -13.04
CA GLN A 252 -14.47 -19.34 -14.15
C GLN A 252 -15.83 -18.91 -14.72
N GLU A 253 -16.78 -19.84 -14.82
CA GLU A 253 -18.16 -19.54 -15.22
C GLU A 253 -18.82 -18.59 -14.23
N ALA A 254 -18.75 -18.85 -12.92
CA ALA A 254 -19.27 -17.94 -11.91
C ALA A 254 -18.64 -16.53 -11.97
N PHE A 255 -17.33 -16.44 -12.23
CA PHE A 255 -16.66 -15.15 -12.45
C PHE A 255 -17.20 -14.42 -13.68
N ASN A 256 -17.40 -15.13 -14.79
CA ASN A 256 -17.93 -14.56 -16.02
C ASN A 256 -19.40 -14.14 -15.87
N ASP A 257 -20.22 -14.90 -15.15
CA ASP A 257 -21.62 -14.58 -14.88
C ASP A 257 -21.75 -13.30 -14.03
N GLU A 258 -20.88 -13.13 -13.02
CA GLU A 258 -20.81 -11.89 -12.24
C GLU A 258 -20.32 -10.70 -13.08
N LEU A 259 -19.38 -10.93 -13.99
CA LEU A 259 -18.91 -9.91 -14.92
C LEU A 259 -20.00 -9.43 -15.87
N GLU A 260 -20.75 -10.35 -16.49
CA GLU A 260 -21.86 -9.98 -17.37
C GLU A 260 -23.00 -9.30 -16.59
N SER A 261 -23.33 -9.82 -15.41
CA SER A 261 -24.31 -9.18 -14.52
C SER A 261 -23.87 -7.77 -14.12
N PHE A 262 -22.57 -7.54 -13.91
CA PHE A 262 -22.03 -6.22 -13.63
C PHE A 262 -22.10 -5.28 -14.84
N LYS A 263 -21.76 -5.75 -16.04
CA LYS A 263 -21.90 -4.95 -17.28
C LYS A 263 -23.34 -4.51 -17.49
N GLU A 264 -24.31 -5.39 -17.29
CA GLU A 264 -25.74 -5.04 -17.38
C GLU A 264 -26.14 -3.97 -16.35
N ARG A 265 -25.66 -4.07 -15.10
CA ARG A 265 -25.89 -3.02 -14.10
C ARG A 265 -25.28 -1.68 -14.49
N VAL A 266 -24.09 -1.68 -15.10
CA VAL A 266 -23.42 -0.46 -15.59
C VAL A 266 -24.24 0.16 -16.72
N ARG A 267 -24.65 -0.63 -17.72
CA ARG A 267 -25.53 -0.19 -18.82
C ARG A 267 -26.83 0.41 -18.31
N GLY A 268 -27.47 -0.23 -17.33
CA GLY A 268 -28.68 0.28 -16.69
C GLY A 268 -28.46 1.63 -15.99
N ARG A 269 -27.37 1.79 -15.24
CA ARG A 269 -27.03 3.06 -14.56
C ARG A 269 -26.67 4.18 -15.54
N ALA A 270 -25.98 3.85 -16.64
CA ALA A 270 -25.66 4.81 -17.69
C ALA A 270 -26.94 5.34 -18.37
N LYS A 271 -27.89 4.44 -18.71
CA LYS A 271 -29.19 4.83 -19.26
C LYS A 271 -29.94 5.79 -18.34
N ILE A 272 -30.02 5.50 -17.04
CA ILE A 272 -30.66 6.39 -16.06
C ILE A 272 -30.01 7.78 -16.03
N ARG A 273 -28.67 7.84 -16.14
CA ARG A 273 -27.94 9.12 -16.15
C ARG A 273 -28.19 9.91 -17.44
N ILE A 274 -28.27 9.23 -18.59
CA ILE A 274 -28.62 9.84 -19.87
C ILE A 274 -30.06 10.34 -19.86
N GLU A 275 -31.02 9.52 -19.43
CA GLU A 275 -32.45 9.88 -19.32
C GLU A 275 -32.64 11.09 -18.40
N LYS A 276 -31.90 11.17 -17.29
CA LYS A 276 -31.92 12.32 -16.39
C LYS A 276 -31.43 13.60 -17.10
N ALA A 277 -30.31 13.52 -17.81
CA ALA A 277 -29.77 14.66 -18.55
C ALA A 277 -30.70 15.09 -19.70
N MET A 278 -31.32 14.14 -20.40
CA MET A 278 -32.32 14.42 -21.43
C MET A 278 -33.56 15.10 -20.85
N LYS A 279 -34.06 14.64 -19.70
CA LYS A 279 -35.21 15.25 -19.03
C LYS A 279 -34.91 16.67 -18.54
N GLU A 280 -33.71 16.90 -18.00
CA GLU A 280 -33.27 18.25 -17.60
C GLU A 280 -33.20 19.19 -18.83
N TYR A 281 -32.69 18.70 -19.97
CA TYR A 281 -32.69 19.44 -21.23
C TYR A 281 -34.10 19.72 -21.77
N GLU A 282 -34.99 18.72 -21.74
CA GLU A 282 -36.40 18.89 -22.13
C GLU A 282 -37.12 19.89 -21.23
N GLU A 283 -36.80 19.93 -19.93
CA GLU A 283 -37.35 20.89 -18.98
C GLU A 283 -36.80 22.31 -19.24
N GLU A 284 -35.51 22.46 -19.58
CA GLU A 284 -34.94 23.74 -20.00
C GLU A 284 -35.58 24.27 -21.30
N GLU A 285 -35.74 23.41 -22.32
CA GLU A 285 -36.44 23.76 -23.55
C GLU A 285 -37.92 24.06 -23.28
N ARG A 286 -38.55 23.34 -22.33
CA ARG A 286 -39.89 23.64 -21.85
C ARG A 286 -39.97 25.01 -21.19
N GLN A 287 -38.99 25.41 -20.39
CA GLN A 287 -38.94 26.75 -19.80
C GLN A 287 -38.76 27.84 -20.86
N LYS A 288 -37.91 27.61 -21.88
CA LYS A 288 -37.69 28.58 -22.97
C LYS A 288 -38.93 28.80 -23.84
N ARG A 289 -39.79 27.79 -24.00
CA ARG A 289 -41.02 27.86 -24.80
C ARG A 289 -42.27 28.31 -24.02
N LEU A 290 -42.18 28.61 -22.73
CA LEU A 290 -43.32 29.09 -21.95
C LEU A 290 -43.81 30.45 -22.48
N GLY A 291 -45.12 30.57 -22.62
CA GLY A 291 -45.78 31.81 -23.00
C GLY A 291 -45.72 32.89 -21.90
N PRO A 292 -46.24 34.10 -22.18
CA PRO A 292 -46.16 35.26 -21.29
C PRO A 292 -46.82 35.07 -19.91
N GLY A 293 -47.71 34.09 -19.76
CA GLY A 293 -48.35 33.69 -18.51
C GLY A 293 -47.78 32.42 -17.88
N GLY A 294 -46.64 31.90 -18.37
CA GLY A 294 -45.96 30.72 -17.83
C GLY A 294 -46.61 29.38 -18.19
N LEU A 295 -47.49 29.37 -19.21
CA LEU A 295 -48.10 28.15 -19.74
C LEU A 295 -47.38 27.70 -21.02
N ASP A 296 -47.21 26.40 -21.19
CA ASP A 296 -46.63 25.81 -22.40
C ASP A 296 -47.69 25.83 -23.54
N PRO A 297 -47.41 26.44 -24.70
CA PRO A 297 -48.29 26.44 -25.86
C PRO A 297 -48.74 25.05 -26.31
N VAL A 298 -47.85 24.05 -26.23
CA VAL A 298 -48.14 22.68 -26.69
C VAL A 298 -49.13 22.00 -25.73
N GLU A 299 -48.89 22.12 -24.42
CA GLU A 299 -49.78 21.55 -23.40
C GLU A 299 -51.15 22.21 -23.40
N VAL A 300 -51.20 23.54 -23.62
CA VAL A 300 -52.48 24.23 -23.73
C VAL A 300 -53.22 23.76 -24.97
N TYR A 301 -52.59 23.69 -26.15
CA TYR A 301 -53.22 23.24 -27.38
C TYR A 301 -53.79 21.81 -27.27
N GLU A 302 -53.03 20.86 -26.73
CA GLU A 302 -53.50 19.46 -26.53
C GLU A 302 -54.68 19.35 -25.56
N SER A 303 -54.78 20.28 -24.61
CA SER A 303 -55.87 20.31 -23.63
C SER A 303 -57.13 21.07 -24.08
N LEU A 304 -57.11 21.69 -25.26
CA LEU A 304 -58.26 22.38 -25.83
C LEU A 304 -59.26 21.37 -26.42
N PRO A 305 -60.56 21.71 -26.50
CA PRO A 305 -61.54 20.90 -27.23
C PRO A 305 -61.14 20.74 -28.70
N GLU A 306 -61.43 19.57 -29.30
CA GLU A 306 -61.10 19.27 -30.71
C GLU A 306 -61.64 20.34 -31.68
N GLU A 307 -62.79 20.94 -31.37
CA GLU A 307 -63.36 22.03 -32.18
C GLU A 307 -62.49 23.30 -32.14
N MET A 308 -61.89 23.63 -30.99
CA MET A 308 -60.95 24.75 -30.88
C MET A 308 -59.60 24.41 -31.51
N GLN A 309 -59.10 23.18 -31.34
CA GLN A 309 -57.85 22.72 -31.98
C GLN A 309 -57.93 22.89 -33.50
N LYS A 310 -59.03 22.45 -34.12
CA LYS A 310 -59.30 22.63 -35.55
C LYS A 310 -59.34 24.11 -35.96
N CYS A 311 -59.88 25.00 -35.13
CA CYS A 311 -59.86 26.44 -35.41
C CYS A 311 -58.44 27.00 -35.45
N PHE A 312 -57.54 26.52 -34.59
CA PHE A 312 -56.12 26.89 -34.60
C PHE A 312 -55.35 26.26 -35.77
N ASP A 313 -55.70 25.03 -36.17
CA ASP A 313 -55.10 24.34 -37.33
C ASP A 313 -55.47 25.01 -38.65
N GLU A 314 -56.74 25.36 -38.82
CA GLU A 314 -57.27 26.03 -40.00
C GLU A 314 -57.01 27.54 -40.00
N LYS A 315 -56.48 28.08 -38.88
CA LYS A 315 -56.25 29.52 -38.64
C LYS A 315 -57.49 30.38 -38.89
N ASP A 316 -58.67 29.85 -38.57
CA ASP A 316 -59.95 30.52 -38.80
C ASP A 316 -60.46 31.20 -37.51
N ILE A 317 -60.35 32.53 -37.50
CA ILE A 317 -60.78 33.39 -36.39
C ILE A 317 -62.31 33.41 -36.25
N GLN A 318 -63.06 33.28 -37.36
CA GLN A 318 -64.52 33.28 -37.33
C GLN A 318 -65.05 31.96 -36.78
N MET A 319 -64.44 30.85 -37.18
CA MET A 319 -64.74 29.53 -36.63
C MET A 319 -64.48 29.47 -35.11
N LEU A 320 -63.38 30.07 -34.65
CA LEU A 320 -63.07 30.17 -33.22
C LEU A 320 -64.11 30.99 -32.45
N GLN A 321 -64.58 32.11 -33.01
CA GLN A 321 -65.63 32.95 -32.41
C GLN A 321 -66.99 32.24 -32.34
N ASP A 322 -67.35 31.47 -33.36
CA ASP A 322 -68.58 30.66 -33.39
C ASP A 322 -68.54 29.52 -32.37
N VAL A 323 -67.39 28.85 -32.24
CA VAL A 323 -67.16 27.77 -31.27
C VAL A 323 -67.20 28.33 -29.83
N ILE A 324 -66.60 29.50 -29.60
CA ILE A 324 -66.68 30.23 -28.32
C ILE A 324 -68.10 30.66 -27.97
N SER A 325 -68.89 31.08 -28.96
CA SER A 325 -70.28 31.54 -28.75
C SER A 325 -71.25 30.40 -28.45
N LYS A 326 -70.91 29.16 -28.81
CA LYS A 326 -71.70 27.94 -28.55
C LYS A 326 -71.36 27.26 -27.23
N MET A 327 -70.21 27.57 -26.64
CA MET A 327 -69.77 27.04 -25.34
C MET A 327 -70.32 27.82 -24.15
N ASP A 328 -70.24 27.21 -22.96
CA ASP A 328 -70.58 27.92 -21.74
C ASP A 328 -69.64 29.14 -21.55
N PRO A 329 -70.19 30.34 -21.25
CA PRO A 329 -69.39 31.56 -21.13
C PRO A 329 -68.25 31.50 -20.10
N THR A 330 -68.37 30.65 -19.08
CA THR A 330 -67.33 30.47 -18.06
C THR A 330 -66.19 29.57 -18.55
N GLU A 331 -66.51 28.51 -19.29
CA GLU A 331 -65.53 27.59 -19.89
C GLU A 331 -64.77 28.27 -21.04
N ALA A 332 -65.48 28.98 -21.92
CA ALA A 332 -64.86 29.68 -23.04
C ALA A 332 -63.87 30.76 -22.58
N LYS A 333 -64.20 31.49 -21.50
CA LYS A 333 -63.29 32.47 -20.89
C LYS A 333 -62.07 31.81 -20.26
N ALA A 334 -62.23 30.63 -19.65
CA ALA A 334 -61.13 29.88 -19.06
C ALA A 334 -60.16 29.36 -20.14
N HIS A 335 -60.66 28.77 -21.23
CA HIS A 335 -59.83 28.32 -22.34
C HIS A 335 -59.15 29.47 -23.07
N MET A 336 -59.86 30.56 -23.37
CA MET A 336 -59.28 31.73 -24.03
C MET A 336 -58.19 32.41 -23.20
N LYS A 337 -58.38 32.52 -21.88
CA LYS A 337 -57.34 33.02 -20.98
C LYS A 337 -56.08 32.15 -21.04
N ARG A 338 -56.23 30.82 -21.07
CA ARG A 338 -55.11 29.88 -21.20
C ARG A 338 -54.41 29.99 -22.56
N CYS A 339 -55.15 30.24 -23.64
CA CYS A 339 -54.56 30.51 -24.97
C CYS A 339 -53.74 31.81 -24.98
N ILE A 340 -54.16 32.82 -24.23
CA ILE A 340 -53.41 34.09 -24.10
C ILE A 340 -52.17 33.90 -23.22
N ASP A 341 -52.34 33.26 -22.06
CA ASP A 341 -51.27 33.03 -21.09
C ASP A 341 -50.18 32.06 -21.63
N SER A 342 -50.52 31.20 -22.58
CA SER A 342 -49.56 30.36 -23.31
C SER A 342 -49.00 30.99 -24.59
N GLY A 343 -49.52 32.14 -25.03
CA GLY A 343 -49.09 32.80 -26.26
C GLY A 343 -49.65 32.21 -27.56
N LEU A 344 -50.55 31.21 -27.48
CA LEU A 344 -51.31 30.67 -28.63
C LEU A 344 -52.23 31.72 -29.27
N TRP A 345 -52.70 32.68 -28.49
CA TRP A 345 -53.57 33.76 -28.97
C TRP A 345 -53.12 35.11 -28.40
N VAL A 346 -52.70 36.04 -29.25
CA VAL A 346 -52.37 37.40 -28.84
C VAL A 346 -53.62 38.27 -29.00
N PRO A 347 -54.21 38.82 -27.91
CA PRO A 347 -55.35 39.70 -28.04
C PRO A 347 -54.96 40.94 -28.85
N ASN A 348 -55.65 41.17 -29.97
CA ASN A 348 -55.45 42.37 -30.79
C ASN A 348 -55.61 43.63 -29.94
N SER A 349 -54.48 44.21 -29.53
CA SER A 349 -54.44 45.57 -29.01
C SER A 349 -54.03 46.49 -30.15
N LYS A 350 -55.08 46.99 -30.82
CA LYS A 350 -55.08 48.12 -31.78
C LYS A 350 -54.47 47.81 -33.16
N THR A 351 -55.24 48.23 -34.15
CA THR A 351 -54.88 48.46 -35.55
C THR A 351 -53.51 49.13 -35.71
N ASP A 352 -52.68 48.49 -36.55
CA ASP A 352 -51.72 49.05 -37.51
C ASP A 352 -50.66 50.04 -37.00
N ASP A 353 -49.41 49.59 -36.99
CA ASP A 353 -48.29 50.32 -37.60
C ASP A 353 -47.16 49.32 -37.87
N GLY A 354 -46.73 49.26 -39.13
CA GLY A 354 -45.67 48.39 -39.59
C GLY A 354 -44.32 48.75 -39.00
N ASP A 355 -43.52 47.73 -38.75
CA ASP A 355 -42.08 47.83 -38.89
C ASP A 355 -41.54 46.48 -39.36
N GLU A 356 -41.09 46.45 -40.61
CA GLU A 356 -40.28 45.38 -41.17
C GLU A 356 -38.97 45.33 -40.37
N LYS A 357 -38.74 44.22 -39.66
CA LYS A 357 -37.39 43.73 -39.43
C LYS A 357 -37.33 42.24 -39.75
N GLU A 358 -36.93 41.98 -40.98
CA GLU A 358 -36.18 40.77 -41.31
C GLU A 358 -34.93 40.74 -40.42
N GLU A 359 -34.89 39.84 -39.44
CA GLU A 359 -33.63 39.28 -38.95
C GLU A 359 -33.59 37.83 -39.42
N ASP A 360 -32.88 37.66 -40.53
CA ASP A 360 -32.42 36.39 -41.08
C ASP A 360 -31.57 35.68 -40.02
N ALA A 361 -32.13 34.64 -39.39
CA ALA A 361 -31.38 33.76 -38.51
C ALA A 361 -30.54 32.82 -39.38
N THR A 362 -29.38 33.33 -39.78
CA THR A 362 -28.27 32.57 -40.35
C THR A 362 -28.02 31.29 -39.53
N TYR A 363 -28.10 30.14 -40.20
CA TYR A 363 -27.61 28.87 -39.70
C TYR A 363 -26.10 28.97 -39.42
N GLU A 364 -25.68 28.96 -38.15
CA GLU A 364 -24.30 28.60 -37.81
C GLU A 364 -24.18 27.07 -37.82
N GLU A 365 -23.68 26.55 -38.94
CA GLU A 365 -23.12 25.19 -39.01
C GLU A 365 -22.00 25.04 -37.98
N VAL A 366 -22.22 24.18 -37.00
CA VAL A 366 -21.15 23.66 -36.13
C VAL A 366 -20.15 22.92 -37.02
N LYS A 367 -18.95 23.48 -37.14
CA LYS A 367 -17.82 22.86 -37.82
C LYS A 367 -17.49 21.51 -37.18
N HIS A 368 -17.55 20.48 -38.00
CA HIS A 368 -16.96 19.17 -37.74
C HIS A 368 -15.43 19.33 -37.76
N GLU A 369 -14.76 19.18 -36.61
CA GLU A 369 -13.31 18.94 -36.59
C GLU A 369 -13.06 17.53 -37.12
N GLN A 370 -12.44 17.45 -38.30
CA GLN A 370 -11.74 16.27 -38.79
C GLN A 370 -10.25 16.49 -38.53
N GLU A 371 -9.64 15.57 -37.79
CA GLU A 371 -8.20 15.35 -37.75
C GLU A 371 -7.70 14.94 -39.14
N GLU A 372 -6.66 15.60 -39.65
CA GLU A 372 -5.69 14.97 -40.55
C GLU A 372 -4.27 15.55 -40.34
N THR A 373 -3.39 14.69 -39.84
CA THR A 373 -2.01 14.43 -40.29
C THR A 373 -1.20 15.51 -41.05
N LYS A 374 -0.02 15.83 -40.49
CA LYS A 374 1.27 16.09 -41.18
C LYS A 374 2.35 15.44 -40.30
N LYS A 375 3.20 14.49 -40.70
CA LYS A 375 4.13 14.41 -41.84
C LYS A 375 4.86 15.71 -42.10
N GLU A 376 5.92 15.92 -41.33
CA GLU A 376 7.29 16.12 -41.84
C GLU A 376 8.29 15.46 -40.88
#